data_AF-A0A2T0RLM4-F1
#
_entry.id   AF-A0A2T0RLM4-F1
#
_cell.length_a   1.000
_cell.length_b   1.000
_cell.length_c   1.000
_cell.angle_alpha   90.00
_cell.angle_beta   90.00
_cell.angle_gamma   90.00
#
_symmetry.space_group_name_H-M   'P 1'
#
loop_
_entity.id
_entity.type
_entity.pdbx_description
1 polymer ?
#
loop_
_entity_poly.entity_id
_entity_poly.type
_entity_poly.pdbx_seq_one_letter_code
_entity_poly.pdbx_strand_id
1 'polypeptide(L)'
;MPGRSEELQVVKDALLDEAAKWTRLSDDMKQVKADLDGLELQTTAFFTNNPVTAQMAKSAYDGVWRLMGKLAGEAAEEFFQINEALRRAHDDYEAVDGKSAMDLSKIYGK
;
A
#
# COMPACT_ATOMS: atom_id res chain seq x y z
N MET A 1 -33.27 -15.99 -4.31
CA MET A 1 -33.74 -14.70 -3.75
C MET A 1 -32.93 -13.60 -4.39
N PRO A 2 -33.55 -12.63 -5.05
CA PRO A 2 -32.85 -11.59 -5.82
C PRO A 2 -31.96 -10.64 -4.97
N GLY A 3 -32.23 -10.45 -3.68
CA GLY A 3 -31.44 -9.53 -2.83
C GLY A 3 -30.02 -9.99 -2.46
N ARG A 4 -29.73 -11.30 -2.49
CA ARG A 4 -28.42 -11.83 -2.05
C ARG A 4 -27.31 -11.58 -3.08
N SER A 5 -27.67 -11.44 -4.36
CA SER A 5 -26.74 -11.20 -5.46
C SER A 5 -26.28 -9.74 -5.51
N GLU A 6 -27.18 -8.79 -5.23
CA GLU A 6 -26.84 -7.36 -5.19
C GLU A 6 -25.95 -7.03 -3.99
N GLU A 7 -26.25 -7.57 -2.81
CA GLU A 7 -25.41 -7.41 -1.62
C GLU A 7 -23.98 -7.97 -1.83
N LEU A 8 -23.85 -9.12 -2.49
CA LEU A 8 -22.56 -9.72 -2.84
C LEU A 8 -21.78 -8.87 -3.85
N GLN A 9 -22.45 -8.28 -4.85
CA GLN A 9 -21.81 -7.36 -5.79
C GLN A 9 -21.32 -6.09 -5.08
N VAL A 10 -22.13 -5.50 -4.19
CA VAL A 10 -21.71 -4.33 -3.41
C VAL A 10 -20.47 -4.62 -2.56
N VAL A 11 -20.39 -5.81 -1.95
CA VAL A 11 -19.19 -6.22 -1.19
C VAL A 11 -17.97 -6.41 -2.10
N LYS A 12 -18.13 -7.03 -3.28
CA LYS A 12 -17.04 -7.19 -4.26
C LYS A 12 -16.52 -5.84 -4.75
N ASP A 13 -17.42 -4.93 -5.11
CA ASP A 13 -17.07 -3.58 -5.56
C ASP A 13 -16.36 -2.80 -4.44
N ALA A 14 -16.86 -2.89 -3.20
CA ALA A 14 -16.22 -2.26 -2.04
C ALA A 14 -14.80 -2.78 -1.78
N LEU A 15 -14.54 -4.08 -2.00
CA LEU A 15 -13.20 -4.65 -1.87
C LEU A 15 -12.24 -4.08 -2.92
N LEU A 16 -12.70 -3.92 -4.16
CA LEU A 16 -11.89 -3.34 -5.25
C LEU A 16 -11.63 -1.85 -5.04
N ASP A 17 -12.65 -1.09 -4.60
CA ASP A 17 -12.53 0.32 -4.28
C ASP A 17 -11.54 0.56 -3.15
N GLU A 18 -11.60 -0.27 -2.10
CA GLU A 18 -10.67 -0.20 -0.98
C GLU A 18 -9.25 -0.58 -1.43
N ALA A 19 -9.10 -1.67 -2.20
CA ALA A 19 -7.81 -2.09 -2.76
C ALA A 19 -7.15 -0.97 -3.61
N ALA A 20 -7.95 -0.21 -4.37
CA ALA A 20 -7.47 0.93 -5.14
C ALA A 20 -6.92 2.06 -4.26
N LYS A 21 -7.51 2.30 -3.07
CA LYS A 21 -6.98 3.30 -2.11
C LYS A 21 -5.62 2.88 -1.58
N TRP A 22 -5.47 1.61 -1.19
CA TRP A 22 -4.19 1.08 -0.71
C TRP A 22 -3.11 1.09 -1.79
N THR A 23 -3.49 0.86 -3.05
CA THR A 23 -2.58 1.03 -4.19
C THR A 23 -2.08 2.47 -4.28
N ARG A 24 -2.97 3.47 -4.22
CA ARG A 24 -2.58 4.89 -4.27
C ARG A 24 -1.65 5.26 -3.12
N LEU A 25 -1.98 4.83 -1.90
CA LEU A 25 -1.14 5.09 -0.72
C LEU A 25 0.24 4.42 -0.86
N SER A 26 0.31 3.21 -1.40
CA SER A 26 1.58 2.54 -1.69
C SER A 26 2.42 3.36 -2.67
N ASP A 27 1.82 3.82 -3.76
CA ASP A 27 2.52 4.60 -4.79
C ASP A 27 2.96 5.98 -4.28
N ASP A 28 2.14 6.65 -3.48
CA ASP A 28 2.49 7.90 -2.80
C ASP A 28 3.72 7.69 -1.88
N MET A 29 3.76 6.60 -1.12
CA MET A 29 4.90 6.29 -0.25
C MET A 29 6.17 5.91 -1.04
N LYS A 30 6.03 5.24 -2.20
CA LYS A 30 7.16 5.02 -3.12
C LYS A 30 7.71 6.34 -3.63
N GLN A 31 6.84 7.28 -3.97
CA GLN A 31 7.26 8.60 -4.42
C GLN A 31 7.98 9.35 -3.31
N VAL A 32 7.44 9.36 -2.09
CA VAL A 32 8.11 9.96 -0.92
C VAL A 32 9.48 9.35 -0.67
N LYS A 33 9.61 8.01 -0.79
CA LYS A 33 10.91 7.34 -0.68
C LYS A 33 11.87 7.79 -1.78
N ALA A 34 11.42 7.85 -3.03
CA ALA A 34 12.23 8.29 -4.15
C ALA A 34 12.71 9.75 -3.99
N ASP A 35 11.83 10.63 -3.50
CA ASP A 35 12.16 12.03 -3.22
C ASP A 35 13.18 12.13 -2.07
N LEU A 36 13.03 11.30 -1.03
CA LEU A 36 13.99 11.21 0.07
C LEU A 36 15.36 10.74 -0.41
N ASP A 37 15.44 9.74 -1.28
CA ASP A 37 16.73 9.25 -1.82
C ASP A 37 17.49 10.36 -2.59
N GLY A 38 16.79 11.37 -3.11
CA GLY A 38 17.39 12.55 -3.75
C GLY A 38 17.78 13.70 -2.82
N LEU A 39 17.42 13.66 -1.53
CA LEU A 39 17.57 14.76 -0.56
C LEU A 39 18.79 14.60 0.36
N GLU A 40 19.90 14.07 -0.15
CA GLU A 40 21.13 13.98 0.62
C GLU A 40 21.78 15.37 0.74
N LEU A 41 21.90 15.87 1.98
CA LEU A 41 22.54 17.15 2.25
C LEU A 41 24.05 16.98 2.40
N GLN A 42 24.82 17.77 1.64
CA GLN A 42 26.27 17.83 1.80
C GLN A 42 26.66 18.43 3.16
N THR A 43 27.82 18.04 3.69
CA THR A 43 28.35 18.53 4.98
C THR A 43 28.43 20.07 5.04
N THR A 44 28.62 20.72 3.90
CA THR A 44 28.63 22.19 3.76
C THR A 44 27.29 22.84 4.16
N ALA A 45 26.17 22.12 4.04
CA ALA A 45 24.87 22.59 4.51
C ALA A 45 24.77 22.69 6.04
N PHE A 46 25.66 21.99 6.76
CA PHE A 46 25.71 21.97 8.23
C PHE A 46 26.85 22.84 8.78
N PHE A 47 27.48 23.67 7.96
CA PHE A 47 28.63 24.46 8.37
C PHE A 47 28.22 25.53 9.40
N THR A 48 28.37 25.17 10.66
CA THR A 48 28.51 26.10 11.77
C THR A 48 30.01 26.29 11.95
N ASN A 49 30.51 27.49 12.26
CA ASN A 49 31.95 27.84 12.36
C ASN A 49 32.82 26.91 13.27
N ASN A 50 32.25 25.84 13.83
CA ASN A 50 32.91 24.71 14.47
C ASN A 50 32.72 23.41 13.65
N PRO A 51 33.79 22.79 13.12
CA PRO A 51 33.70 21.57 12.31
C PRO A 51 33.16 20.34 13.07
N VAL A 52 33.39 20.25 14.39
CA VAL A 52 32.87 19.14 15.22
C VAL A 52 31.35 19.22 15.32
N THR A 53 30.83 20.42 15.55
CA THR A 53 29.38 20.65 15.64
C THR A 53 28.68 20.40 14.30
N ALA A 54 29.30 20.83 13.19
CA ALA A 54 28.81 20.53 11.84
C ALA A 54 28.72 19.02 11.56
N GLN A 55 29.72 18.25 11.99
CA GLN A 55 29.74 16.81 11.79
C GLN A 55 28.69 16.08 12.65
N MET A 56 28.49 16.51 13.89
CA MET A 56 27.41 15.98 14.74
C MET A 56 26.03 16.27 14.17
N ALA A 57 25.80 17.49 13.67
CA ALA A 57 24.54 17.88 13.05
C ALA A 57 24.24 17.06 11.78
N LYS A 58 25.25 16.85 10.92
CA LYS A 58 25.13 15.96 9.76
C LYS A 58 24.78 14.53 10.18
N SER A 59 25.48 13.97 11.17
CA SER A 59 25.20 12.60 11.62
C SER A 59 23.79 12.44 12.18
N ALA A 60 23.26 13.45 12.86
CA ALA A 60 21.88 13.45 13.34
C ALA A 60 20.87 13.52 12.18
N TYR A 61 21.13 14.40 11.19
CA TYR A 61 20.32 14.47 9.98
C TYR A 61 20.32 13.15 9.21
N ASP A 62 21.50 12.57 8.93
CA ASP A 62 21.63 11.31 8.20
C ASP A 62 20.86 10.18 8.89
N GLY A 63 20.84 10.17 10.24
CA GLY A 63 20.08 9.22 11.02
C GLY A 63 18.56 9.35 10.82
N VAL A 64 18.04 10.57 10.90
CA VAL A 64 16.61 10.85 10.67
C VAL A 64 16.22 10.59 9.21
N TRP A 65 17.05 11.02 8.27
CA TRP A 65 16.85 10.82 6.84
C TRP A 65 16.75 9.34 6.48
N ARG A 66 17.69 8.51 6.97
CA ARG A 66 17.64 7.05 6.79
C ARG A 66 16.40 6.43 7.43
N LEU A 67 16.02 6.88 8.62
CA LEU A 67 14.81 6.39 9.29
C LEU A 67 13.56 6.71 8.45
N MET A 68 13.44 7.93 7.94
CA MET A 68 12.34 8.34 7.07
C MET A 68 12.30 7.52 5.78
N GLY A 69 13.44 7.33 5.10
CA GLY A 69 13.51 6.52 3.88
C GLY A 69 13.21 5.03 4.11
N LYS A 70 13.52 4.52 5.31
CA LYS A 70 13.13 3.18 5.75
C LYS A 70 11.62 3.09 5.94
N LEU A 71 11.04 3.97 6.77
CA LEU A 71 9.61 3.98 7.08
C LEU A 71 8.74 4.18 5.83
N ALA A 72 9.14 5.08 4.92
CA ALA A 72 8.43 5.28 3.66
C ALA A 72 8.48 4.01 2.77
N GLY A 73 9.62 3.31 2.75
CA GLY A 73 9.74 2.04 2.04
C GLY A 73 8.89 0.92 2.63
N GLU A 74 8.93 0.76 3.96
CA GLU A 74 8.12 -0.24 4.68
C GLU A 74 6.62 0.04 4.51
N ALA A 75 6.19 1.30 4.65
CA ALA A 75 4.80 1.70 4.42
C ALA A 75 4.33 1.42 2.99
N ALA A 76 5.16 1.71 1.98
CA ALA A 76 4.85 1.38 0.59
C ALA A 76 4.61 -0.13 0.39
N GLU A 77 5.44 -0.97 1.02
CA GLU A 77 5.33 -2.42 0.94
C GLU A 77 4.08 -2.94 1.67
N GLU A 78 3.84 -2.49 2.90
CA GLU A 78 2.66 -2.89 3.68
C GLU A 78 1.35 -2.51 2.98
N PHE A 79 1.26 -1.29 2.44
CA PHE A 79 0.07 -0.86 1.68
C PHE A 79 -0.14 -1.69 0.41
N PHE A 80 0.95 -2.09 -0.26
CA PHE A 80 0.86 -3.00 -1.41
C PHE A 80 0.33 -4.38 -1.00
N GLN A 81 0.81 -4.93 0.11
CA GLN A 81 0.36 -6.23 0.65
C GLN A 81 -1.12 -6.20 1.04
N ILE A 82 -1.61 -5.09 1.62
CA ILE A 82 -3.05 -4.92 1.93
C ILE A 82 -3.88 -4.92 0.65
N ASN A 83 -3.47 -4.20 -0.39
CA ASN A 83 -4.13 -4.24 -1.71
C ASN A 83 -4.18 -5.66 -2.27
N GLU A 84 -3.08 -6.41 -2.24
CA GLU A 84 -3.08 -7.80 -2.71
C GLU A 84 -4.03 -8.69 -1.90
N ALA A 85 -4.08 -8.53 -0.59
CA ALA A 85 -4.97 -9.30 0.26
C ALA A 85 -6.45 -9.03 -0.07
N LEU A 86 -6.81 -7.77 -0.31
CA LEU A 86 -8.18 -7.38 -0.69
C LEU A 86 -8.56 -7.91 -2.09
N ARG A 87 -7.63 -7.90 -3.05
CA ARG A 87 -7.84 -8.50 -4.37
C ARG A 87 -8.02 -10.01 -4.30
N ARG A 88 -7.20 -10.72 -3.51
CA ARG A 88 -7.40 -12.18 -3.29
C ARG A 88 -8.76 -12.46 -2.66
N ALA A 89 -9.18 -11.65 -1.68
CA ALA A 89 -10.50 -11.80 -1.09
C ALA A 89 -11.63 -11.61 -2.11
N HIS A 90 -11.52 -10.62 -3.02
CA HIS A 90 -12.45 -10.45 -4.13
C HIS A 90 -12.50 -11.70 -5.02
N ASP A 91 -11.35 -12.22 -5.45
CA ASP A 91 -11.26 -13.38 -6.33
C ASP A 91 -11.86 -14.65 -5.68
N ASP A 92 -11.65 -14.82 -4.38
CA ASP A 92 -12.25 -15.90 -3.60
C ASP A 92 -13.78 -15.78 -3.55
N TYR A 93 -14.32 -14.57 -3.37
CA TYR A 93 -15.76 -14.32 -3.43
C TYR A 93 -16.34 -14.61 -4.82
N GLU A 94 -15.64 -14.24 -5.89
CA GLU A 94 -16.07 -14.54 -7.26
C GLU A 94 -16.08 -16.05 -7.55
N ALA A 95 -15.04 -16.77 -7.10
CA ALA A 95 -14.94 -18.20 -7.29
C ALA A 95 -16.02 -18.98 -6.53
N VAL A 96 -16.35 -18.58 -5.30
CA VAL A 96 -17.41 -19.21 -4.49
C VAL A 96 -18.79 -18.96 -5.11
N ASP A 97 -19.03 -17.76 -5.61
CA ASP A 97 -20.28 -17.38 -6.26
C ASP A 97 -20.46 -18.16 -7.58
N GLY A 98 -19.41 -18.22 -8.42
CA GLY A 98 -19.41 -18.99 -9.65
C GLY A 98 -19.69 -20.48 -9.43
N LYS A 99 -19.10 -21.09 -8.40
CA LYS A 99 -19.39 -22.48 -8.01
C LYS A 99 -20.84 -22.67 -7.56
N SER A 100 -21.34 -21.77 -6.71
CA SER A 100 -22.71 -21.84 -6.19
C SER A 100 -23.74 -21.70 -7.31
N ALA A 101 -23.52 -20.78 -8.25
CA ALA A 101 -24.35 -20.60 -9.44
C ALA A 101 -24.34 -21.84 -10.35
N MET A 102 -23.16 -22.44 -10.56
CA MET A 102 -23.00 -23.64 -11.38
C MET A 102 -23.70 -24.85 -10.76
N ASP A 103 -23.61 -25.05 -9.44
CA ASP A 103 -24.31 -26.12 -8.73
C ASP A 103 -25.82 -25.91 -8.73
N LEU A 104 -26.30 -24.67 -8.55
CA LEU A 104 -27.72 -24.34 -8.67
C LEU A 104 -28.25 -24.61 -10.08
N SER A 105 -27.48 -24.29 -11.14
CA SER A 105 -27.87 -24.62 -12.51
C SER A 105 -27.88 -26.12 -12.81
N LYS A 106 -27.06 -26.93 -12.13
CA LYS A 106 -27.08 -28.40 -12.27
C LYS A 106 -28.25 -29.04 -11.53
N ILE A 107 -28.69 -28.44 -10.43
CA ILE A 107 -29.80 -28.96 -9.61
C ILE A 107 -31.17 -28.50 -10.15
N TYR A 108 -31.27 -27.25 -10.62
CA TYR A 108 -32.53 -26.63 -11.05
C TYR A 108 -32.63 -26.35 -12.55
N GLY A 109 -31.52 -26.43 -13.30
CA GLY A 109 -31.55 -26.36 -14.76
C GLY A 109 -32.01 -27.69 -15.33
N LYS A 110 -33.09 -27.65 -16.11
CA LYS A 110 -33.49 -28.75 -17.00
C LYS A 110 -32.49 -28.92 -18.13
#